data_AF-A0A821JNA7-F1
#
_entry.id   AF-A0A821JNA7-F1
#
_cell.length_a   1.000
_cell.length_b   1.000
_cell.length_c   1.000
_cell.angle_alpha   90.00
_cell.angle_beta   90.00
_cell.angle_gamma   90.00
#
_symmetry.space_group_name_H-M   'P 1'
#
loop_
_entity.id
_entity.type
_entity.pdbx_description
1 polymer ?
#
loop_
_entity_poly.entity_id
_entity_poly.type
_entity_poly.pdbx_seq_one_letter_code
_entity_poly.pdbx_strand_id
1 'polypeptide(L)'
;MVIATLSTGPLSPGDGINYTNVERIMRCCRQDGLILKPDQSLTMINTLISDWAFHGGLSQGELYSTQTMISNQTFFIIFASSMKRVYSVSPSMIGAQSGLIWFYDNATLISTFNESYPLDVSATKCNHLSICLWYVSPLLSLNDSLGTQYALLGGME
;
A
#
# COMPACT_ATOMS: atom_id res chain seq x y z
N MET A 1 -4.25 -10.37 8.33
CA MET A 1 -5.03 -10.50 7.07
C MET A 1 -4.43 -9.66 5.95
N VAL A 2 -4.22 -8.35 6.11
CA VAL A 2 -3.64 -7.45 5.07
C VAL A 2 -2.29 -7.93 4.52
N ILE A 3 -1.32 -8.23 5.39
CA ILE A 3 -0.01 -8.75 4.96
C ILE A 3 -0.17 -10.07 4.18
N ALA A 4 -1.11 -10.92 4.59
CA ALA A 4 -1.41 -12.16 3.90
C ALA A 4 -1.87 -11.86 2.46
N THR A 5 -2.92 -11.06 2.30
CA THR A 5 -3.45 -10.63 0.99
C THR A 5 -2.37 -10.06 0.07
N LEU A 6 -1.42 -9.29 0.61
CA LEU A 6 -0.38 -8.63 -0.18
C LEU A 6 0.90 -9.49 -0.40
N SER A 7 1.09 -10.59 0.33
CA SER A 7 2.31 -11.40 0.28
C SER A 7 2.43 -12.35 -0.92
N THR A 8 1.37 -12.50 -1.73
CA THR A 8 1.18 -13.44 -2.85
C THR A 8 1.44 -14.93 -2.56
N GLY A 9 1.87 -15.30 -1.35
CA GLY A 9 2.11 -16.67 -0.94
C GLY A 9 0.85 -17.55 -0.91
N PRO A 10 0.99 -18.88 -0.86
CA PRO A 10 -0.12 -19.78 -0.57
C PRO A 10 -0.58 -19.53 0.87
N LEU A 11 -1.86 -19.21 1.04
CA LEU A 11 -2.46 -18.94 2.34
C LEU A 11 -3.60 -19.91 2.55
N SER A 12 -3.55 -20.61 3.67
CA SER A 12 -4.71 -21.30 4.22
C SER A 12 -5.26 -20.42 5.35
N PRO A 13 -6.55 -20.06 5.38
CA PRO A 13 -7.13 -19.41 6.56
C PRO A 13 -6.96 -20.34 7.76
N GLY A 14 -6.19 -19.90 8.75
CA GLY A 14 -5.72 -20.72 9.87
C GLY A 14 -6.58 -20.67 11.13
N ASP A 15 -7.81 -20.16 11.05
CA ASP A 15 -8.72 -20.18 12.19
C ASP A 15 -9.53 -21.48 12.19
N GLY A 16 -9.62 -22.13 13.36
CA GLY A 16 -10.41 -23.35 13.53
C GLY A 16 -11.87 -23.16 13.12
N ILE A 17 -12.51 -24.24 12.68
CA ILE A 17 -13.95 -24.27 12.36
C ILE A 17 -14.73 -23.60 13.51
N ASN A 18 -15.55 -22.58 13.17
CA ASN A 18 -16.33 -21.67 14.05
C ASN A 18 -15.63 -20.43 14.62
N TYR A 19 -14.36 -20.14 14.30
CA TYR A 19 -13.69 -18.89 14.73
C TYR A 19 -13.52 -17.86 13.60
N THR A 20 -14.00 -18.18 12.41
CA THR A 20 -13.73 -17.40 11.21
C THR A 20 -14.90 -16.51 10.83
N ASN A 21 -14.70 -15.18 10.84
CA ASN A 21 -15.70 -14.24 10.33
C ASN A 21 -15.69 -14.25 8.78
N VAL A 22 -16.62 -15.01 8.20
CA VAL A 22 -16.76 -15.21 6.74
C VAL A 22 -16.90 -13.88 6.00
N GLU A 23 -17.66 -12.93 6.55
CA GLU A 23 -17.84 -11.62 5.91
C GLU A 23 -16.52 -10.87 5.77
N ARG A 24 -15.66 -10.92 6.80
CA ARG A 24 -14.33 -10.31 6.75
C ARG A 24 -13.39 -11.02 5.78
N ILE A 25 -13.43 -12.34 5.71
CA ILE A 25 -12.61 -13.11 4.76
C ILE A 25 -13.01 -12.81 3.31
N MET A 26 -14.31 -12.78 3.03
CA MET A 26 -14.81 -12.57 1.66
C MET A 26 -14.51 -11.17 1.13
N ARG A 27 -14.18 -10.18 1.98
CA ARG A 27 -13.67 -8.87 1.51
C ARG A 27 -12.25 -8.94 0.95
N CYS A 28 -11.50 -10.01 1.23
CA CYS A 28 -10.17 -10.24 0.67
C CYS A 28 -10.15 -11.33 -0.41
N CYS A 29 -11.31 -11.95 -0.70
CA CYS A 29 -11.42 -13.04 -1.66
C CYS A 29 -12.35 -12.67 -2.82
N ARG A 30 -12.06 -13.20 -4.00
CA ARG A 30 -13.01 -13.28 -5.11
C ARG A 30 -14.14 -14.24 -4.76
N GLN A 31 -15.23 -14.20 -5.54
CA GLN A 31 -16.38 -15.10 -5.36
C GLN A 31 -16.02 -16.59 -5.46
N ASP A 32 -14.90 -16.92 -6.10
CA ASP A 32 -14.33 -18.27 -6.23
C ASP A 32 -13.51 -18.71 -4.99
N GLY A 33 -13.41 -17.87 -3.95
CA GLY A 33 -12.67 -18.15 -2.72
C GLY A 33 -11.16 -17.92 -2.81
N LEU A 34 -10.65 -17.44 -3.95
CA LEU A 34 -9.25 -17.07 -4.10
C LEU A 34 -8.99 -15.67 -3.55
N ILE A 35 -7.94 -15.52 -2.77
CA ILE A 35 -7.51 -14.22 -2.22
C ILE A 35 -7.09 -13.29 -3.36
N LEU A 36 -7.53 -12.02 -3.31
CA LEU A 36 -7.07 -10.96 -4.20
C LEU A 36 -5.57 -10.74 -3.97
N LYS A 37 -4.74 -11.05 -4.96
CA LYS A 37 -3.29 -10.91 -4.88
C LYS A 37 -2.81 -9.75 -5.75
N PRO A 38 -1.88 -8.92 -5.26
CA PRO A 38 -1.15 -8.01 -6.12
C PRO A 38 -0.23 -8.79 -7.10
N ASP A 39 0.18 -8.15 -8.18
CA ASP A 39 1.06 -8.76 -9.19
C ASP A 39 2.48 -9.01 -8.67
N GLN A 40 2.92 -8.25 -7.67
CA GLN A 40 4.17 -8.48 -6.95
C GLN A 40 3.94 -8.62 -5.45
N SER A 41 4.74 -9.47 -4.80
CA SER A 41 4.70 -9.59 -3.34
C SER A 41 5.00 -8.27 -2.66
N LEU A 42 4.38 -8.07 -1.50
CA LEU A 42 4.72 -7.03 -0.55
C LEU A 42 6.23 -7.07 -0.24
N THR A 43 6.94 -6.02 -0.60
CA THR A 43 8.38 -5.87 -0.35
C THR A 43 8.61 -4.75 0.64
N MET A 44 9.61 -4.90 1.51
CA MET A 44 10.00 -3.85 2.43
C MET A 44 10.72 -2.75 1.65
N ILE A 45 10.42 -1.49 1.96
CA ILE A 45 11.06 -0.36 1.27
C ILE A 45 12.55 -0.34 1.65
N ASN A 46 13.44 -0.31 0.65
CA ASN A 46 14.90 -0.44 0.81
C ASN A 46 15.51 0.58 1.79
N THR A 47 14.92 1.77 1.88
CA THR A 47 15.37 2.84 2.78
C THR A 47 15.16 2.46 4.24
N LEU A 48 14.11 1.70 4.57
CA LEU A 48 13.89 1.16 5.91
C LEU A 48 14.90 0.06 6.26
N ILE A 49 15.23 -0.81 5.30
CA ILE A 49 16.26 -1.87 5.50
C ILE A 49 17.64 -1.24 5.74
N SER A 50 17.99 -0.23 4.96
CA SER A 50 19.25 0.52 5.14
C SER A 50 19.30 1.15 6.52
N ASP A 51 18.18 1.77 6.95
CA ASP A 51 18.06 2.38 8.25
C ASP A 51 18.22 1.38 9.41
N TRP A 52 17.66 0.18 9.28
CA TRP A 52 17.88 -0.89 10.25
C TRP A 52 19.35 -1.28 10.37
N ALA A 53 20.06 -1.38 9.23
CA ALA A 53 21.48 -1.70 9.22
C ALA A 53 22.32 -0.63 9.94
N PHE A 54 22.00 0.66 9.78
CA PHE A 54 22.69 1.76 10.45
C PHE A 54 22.34 1.89 11.95
N HIS A 55 21.18 1.41 12.38
CA HIS A 55 20.72 1.49 13.78
C HIS A 55 20.93 0.17 14.55
N GLY A 56 22.04 -0.53 14.26
CA GLY A 56 22.43 -1.74 14.99
C GLY A 56 21.43 -2.89 14.88
N GLY A 57 20.67 -2.95 13.77
CA GLY A 57 19.67 -4.00 13.52
C GLY A 57 18.34 -3.81 14.25
N LEU A 58 18.11 -2.67 14.90
CA LEU A 58 16.84 -2.40 15.57
C LEU A 58 15.77 -1.96 14.57
N SER A 59 14.65 -2.69 14.53
CA SER A 59 13.51 -2.34 13.68
C SER A 59 12.95 -0.96 14.05
N GLN A 60 12.87 -0.09 13.04
CA GLN A 60 12.30 1.26 13.16
C GLN A 60 10.81 1.33 12.79
N GLY A 61 10.20 0.18 12.49
CA GLY A 61 8.83 0.08 12.02
C GLY A 61 8.68 -0.93 10.90
N GLU A 62 7.44 -1.15 10.51
CA GLU A 62 7.05 -2.03 9.42
C GLU A 62 6.54 -1.17 8.27
N LEU A 63 7.33 -1.01 7.22
CA LEU A 63 6.96 -0.20 6.06
C LEU A 63 7.23 -0.98 4.78
N TYR A 64 6.17 -1.16 4.01
CA TYR A 64 6.17 -2.03 2.85
C TYR A 64 5.45 -1.39 1.67
N SER A 65 5.83 -1.81 0.48
CA SER A 65 5.16 -1.46 -0.77
C SER A 65 4.91 -2.68 -1.63
N THR A 66 3.81 -2.67 -2.37
CA THR A 66 3.55 -3.61 -3.46
C THR A 66 2.98 -2.84 -4.65
N GLN A 67 2.95 -3.49 -5.81
CA GLN A 67 2.38 -2.95 -7.02
C GLN A 67 1.42 -3.94 -7.68
N THR A 68 0.44 -3.39 -8.38
CA THR A 68 -0.45 -4.13 -9.28
C THR A 68 -0.54 -3.42 -10.61
N MET A 69 -0.62 -4.19 -11.69
CA MET A 69 -0.70 -3.70 -13.05
C MET A 69 -2.12 -3.91 -13.58
N ILE A 70 -2.82 -2.82 -13.84
CA ILE A 70 -4.16 -2.82 -14.43
C ILE A 70 -4.05 -2.12 -15.78
N SER A 71 -4.35 -2.83 -16.87
CA SER A 71 -4.32 -2.27 -18.23
C SER A 71 -3.02 -1.52 -18.58
N ASN A 72 -1.87 -2.14 -18.27
CA ASN A 72 -0.53 -1.57 -18.48
C ASN A 72 -0.22 -0.30 -17.64
N GLN A 73 -1.01 -0.03 -16.61
CA GLN A 73 -0.75 1.02 -15.62
C GLN A 73 -0.40 0.40 -14.29
N THR A 74 0.64 0.92 -13.64
CA THR A 74 1.15 0.40 -12.37
C THR A 74 0.60 1.23 -11.22
N PHE A 75 -0.15 0.58 -10.34
CA PHE A 75 -0.67 1.14 -9.09
C PHE A 75 0.16 0.61 -7.94
N PHE A 76 0.36 1.43 -6.91
CA PHE A 76 1.11 1.00 -5.73
C PHE A 76 0.24 1.01 -4.50
N ILE A 77 0.56 0.11 -3.57
CA ILE A 77 -0.04 0.05 -2.24
C ILE A 77 1.09 0.20 -1.24
N ILE A 78 0.97 1.18 -0.35
CA ILE A 78 1.92 1.42 0.74
C ILE A 78 1.25 0.97 2.04
N PHE A 79 1.92 0.11 2.79
CA PHE A 79 1.45 -0.41 4.07
C PHE A 79 2.45 -0.04 5.17
N ALA A 80 1.96 0.52 6.26
CA ALA A 80 2.75 0.84 7.44
C ALA A 80 2.10 0.34 8.73
N SER A 81 2.93 -0.12 9.66
CA SER A 81 2.55 -0.64 10.97
C SER A 81 3.71 -0.47 11.96
N SER A 82 3.42 -0.49 13.26
CA SER A 82 4.44 -0.55 14.32
C SER A 82 5.58 0.49 14.21
N MET A 83 5.33 1.63 13.58
CA MET A 83 6.36 2.62 13.29
C MET A 83 6.88 3.23 14.59
N LYS A 84 8.21 3.40 14.69
CA LYS A 84 8.87 3.96 15.88
C LYS A 84 9.21 5.44 15.74
N ARG A 85 9.24 5.93 14.50
CA ARG A 85 9.50 7.33 14.14
C ARG A 85 8.76 7.70 12.86
N VAL A 86 8.77 8.98 12.55
CA VAL A 86 8.22 9.48 11.29
C VAL A 86 9.13 9.06 10.13
N TYR A 87 8.53 8.63 9.02
CA TYR A 87 9.24 8.24 7.82
C TYR A 87 8.62 8.89 6.58
N SER A 88 9.42 9.57 5.77
CA SER A 88 8.97 10.18 4.52
C SER A 88 9.25 9.25 3.35
N VAL A 89 8.21 8.83 2.66
CA VAL A 89 8.28 7.93 1.50
C VAL A 89 8.10 8.76 0.24
N SER A 90 9.10 8.78 -0.64
CA SER A 90 8.98 9.38 -1.97
C SER A 90 8.69 8.32 -3.04
N PRO A 91 8.15 8.69 -4.21
CA PRO A 91 7.84 7.73 -5.27
C PRO A 91 9.06 6.88 -5.70
N SER A 92 10.23 7.50 -5.84
CA SER A 92 11.46 6.81 -6.22
C SER A 92 11.86 5.68 -5.26
N MET A 93 11.51 5.77 -3.97
CA MET A 93 11.81 4.72 -2.99
C MET A 93 11.03 3.42 -3.23
N ILE A 94 9.86 3.52 -3.85
CA ILE A 94 8.99 2.37 -4.16
C ILE A 94 8.99 2.03 -5.66
N GLY A 95 9.84 2.69 -6.46
CA GLY A 95 9.86 2.53 -7.92
C GLY A 95 8.65 3.12 -8.63
N ALA A 96 7.91 4.02 -7.99
CA ALA A 96 6.74 4.68 -8.56
C ALA A 96 7.12 5.97 -9.30
N GLN A 97 6.26 6.38 -10.23
CA GLN A 97 6.27 7.71 -10.83
C GLN A 97 5.43 8.68 -9.98
N SER A 98 5.47 9.97 -10.34
CA SER A 98 4.58 10.97 -9.71
C SER A 98 3.11 10.63 -9.96
N GLY A 99 2.29 10.82 -8.94
CA GLY A 99 0.93 10.31 -8.91
C GLY A 99 0.04 11.05 -7.93
N LEU A 100 -1.13 10.46 -7.67
CA LEU A 100 -1.99 10.80 -6.56
C LEU A 100 -1.96 9.69 -5.52
N ILE A 101 -2.07 10.06 -4.26
CA ILE A 101 -2.14 9.14 -3.13
C ILE A 101 -3.37 9.45 -2.28
N TRP A 102 -4.02 8.40 -1.78
CA TRP A 102 -5.12 8.52 -0.83
C TRP A 102 -5.08 7.40 0.20
N PHE A 103 -5.70 7.67 1.35
CA PHE A 103 -5.74 6.72 2.45
C PHE A 103 -6.93 5.75 2.28
N TYR A 104 -6.75 4.49 2.67
CA TYR A 104 -7.73 3.45 2.37
C TYR A 104 -9.11 3.69 2.98
N ASP A 105 -9.20 4.36 4.14
CA ASP A 105 -10.45 4.63 4.83
C ASP A 105 -11.12 5.94 4.36
N ASN A 106 -10.41 6.73 3.55
CA ASN A 106 -10.85 8.04 3.13
C ASN A 106 -10.30 8.39 1.74
N ALA A 107 -11.02 7.92 0.71
CA ALA A 107 -10.73 8.24 -0.68
C ALA A 107 -11.07 9.68 -1.09
N THR A 108 -11.68 10.49 -0.20
CA THR A 108 -11.97 11.91 -0.49
C THR A 108 -10.77 12.83 -0.25
N LEU A 109 -9.86 12.42 0.64
CA LEU A 109 -8.64 13.16 0.92
C LEU A 109 -7.51 12.66 0.02
N ILE A 110 -7.45 13.24 -1.17
CA ILE A 110 -6.44 12.92 -2.17
C ILE A 110 -5.31 13.95 -2.07
N SER A 111 -4.08 13.47 -2.10
CA SER A 111 -2.88 14.31 -2.09
C SER A 111 -2.01 14.01 -3.30
N THR A 112 -1.27 15.02 -3.75
CA THR A 112 -0.22 14.82 -4.74
C THR A 112 0.91 13.99 -4.13
N PHE A 113 1.40 13.02 -4.88
CA PHE A 113 2.53 12.18 -4.48
C PHE A 113 3.66 12.33 -5.50
N ASN A 114 4.67 13.11 -5.15
CA ASN A 114 5.86 13.31 -5.97
C ASN A 114 7.10 13.54 -5.08
N GLU A 115 8.27 13.75 -5.66
CA GLU A 115 9.52 13.93 -4.88
C GLU A 115 9.49 15.17 -3.96
N SER A 116 8.74 16.22 -4.31
CA SER A 116 8.56 17.42 -3.48
C SER A 116 7.47 17.27 -2.41
N TYR A 117 6.53 16.34 -2.63
CA TYR A 117 5.42 16.04 -1.73
C TYR A 117 5.41 14.54 -1.41
N PRO A 118 6.38 14.08 -0.58
CA PRO A 118 6.41 12.70 -0.13
C PRO A 118 5.27 12.40 0.85
N LEU A 119 5.02 11.11 1.06
CA LEU A 119 4.11 10.64 2.10
C LEU A 119 4.83 10.61 3.45
N ASP A 120 4.32 11.35 4.43
CA ASP A 120 4.79 11.25 5.81
C ASP A 120 4.01 10.20 6.61
N VAL A 121 4.70 9.11 6.92
CA VAL A 121 4.19 8.02 7.75
C VAL A 121 4.48 8.33 9.22
N SER A 122 3.44 8.67 9.98
CA SER A 122 3.58 9.01 11.40
C SER A 122 3.57 7.79 12.33
N ALA A 123 4.51 7.74 13.27
CA ALA A 123 4.54 6.75 14.35
C ALA A 123 3.35 6.83 15.32
N THR A 124 2.72 7.99 15.45
CA THR A 124 1.53 8.12 16.30
C THR A 124 0.30 7.51 15.65
N LYS A 125 0.19 7.62 14.31
CA LYS A 125 -0.94 7.12 13.53
C LYS A 125 -0.79 5.67 13.10
N CYS A 126 0.43 5.22 12.79
CA CYS A 126 0.73 3.89 12.28
C CYS A 126 1.55 3.12 13.32
N ASN A 127 0.89 2.58 14.34
CA ASN A 127 1.54 1.96 15.49
C ASN A 127 1.14 0.46 15.62
N HIS A 128 1.42 -0.15 16.76
CA HIS A 128 1.13 -1.57 16.98
C HIS A 128 -0.37 -1.90 17.12
N LEU A 129 -1.21 -0.89 17.33
CA LEU A 129 -2.67 -1.00 17.42
C LEU A 129 -3.38 -0.49 16.15
N SER A 130 -2.70 0.29 15.31
CA SER A 130 -3.28 0.91 14.13
C SER A 130 -2.39 0.74 12.91
N ILE A 131 -2.96 0.14 11.87
CA ILE A 131 -2.33 0.00 10.56
C ILE A 131 -2.66 1.21 9.69
N CYS A 132 -1.77 1.48 8.74
CA CYS A 132 -1.99 2.49 7.72
C CYS A 132 -1.81 1.87 6.34
N LEU A 133 -2.75 2.15 5.44
CA LEU A 133 -2.75 1.67 4.07
C LEU A 133 -3.07 2.82 3.12
N TRP A 134 -2.22 3.03 2.13
CA TRP A 134 -2.41 4.03 1.09
C TRP A 134 -2.38 3.38 -0.29
N TYR A 135 -3.14 3.97 -1.20
CA TYR A 135 -3.14 3.63 -2.61
C TYR A 135 -2.54 4.77 -3.42
N VAL A 136 -1.70 4.42 -4.39
CA VAL A 136 -1.05 5.36 -5.29
C VAL A 136 -1.48 5.05 -6.72
N SER A 137 -1.93 6.08 -7.43
CA SER A 137 -2.34 6.02 -8.83
C SER A 137 -1.44 6.90 -9.68
N PRO A 138 -0.94 6.41 -10.82
CA PRO A 138 -0.14 7.22 -11.73
C PRO A 138 -1.00 8.31 -12.38
N LEU A 139 -0.36 9.43 -12.75
CA LEU A 139 -1.02 10.44 -13.58
C LEU A 139 -0.97 10.01 -15.04
N LEU A 140 -2.15 9.85 -15.63
CA LEU A 140 -2.36 9.47 -17.02
C LEU A 140 -2.67 10.73 -17.83
N SER A 141 -2.09 10.83 -19.03
CA SER A 141 -2.38 11.95 -19.92
C SER A 141 -3.52 11.58 -20.85
N LEU A 142 -4.58 12.40 -20.87
CA LEU A 142 -5.47 12.47 -22.02
C LEU A 142 -4.65 13.15 -23.11
N ASN A 143 -4.45 12.50 -24.25
CA ASN A 143 -3.75 13.06 -25.42
C ASN A 143 -4.59 14.18 -26.08
N ASP A 144 -5.04 15.15 -25.30
CA ASP A 144 -5.72 16.36 -25.75
C ASP A 144 -4.72 17.50 -25.94
N SER A 145 -5.17 18.57 -26.59
CA SER A 145 -4.35 19.76 -26.81
C SER A 145 -4.03 20.54 -25.52
N LEU A 146 -4.68 20.20 -24.41
CA LEU A 146 -4.57 20.88 -23.12
C LEU A 146 -3.60 20.17 -22.16
N GLY A 147 -3.19 18.94 -22.46
CA GLY A 147 -2.32 18.14 -21.60
C GLY A 147 -3.02 17.69 -20.32
N THR A 148 -4.33 17.45 -20.38
CA THR A 148 -5.13 17.10 -19.20
C THR A 148 -4.64 15.80 -18.59
N GLN A 149 -4.31 15.82 -17.30
CA GLN A 149 -3.93 14.63 -16.55
C GLN A 149 -5.08 14.14 -15.68
N TYR A 150 -5.23 12.82 -15.58
CA TYR A 150 -6.22 12.15 -14.75
C TYR A 150 -5.59 11.00 -13.99
N ALA A 151 -6.18 10.64 -12.85
CA ALA A 151 -5.79 9.46 -12.08
C ALA A 151 -7.03 8.58 -11.89
N LEU A 152 -6.82 7.26 -11.90
CA LEU A 152 -7.88 6.31 -11.61
C LEU A 152 -7.92 6.09 -10.09
N LEU A 153 -9.07 6.37 -9.48
CA LEU A 153 -9.33 6.12 -8.07
C LEU A 153 -10.22 4.88 -7.98
N GLY A 154 -9.85 3.92 -7.13
CA GLY A 154 -10.70 2.77 -6.85
C GLY A 154 -11.93 3.22 -6.06
N GLY A 155 -13.13 2.96 -6.59
CA GLY A 155 -14.38 3.16 -5.85
C GLY A 155 -14.50 2.13 -4.73
N MET A 156 -14.79 2.59 -3.51
CA MET A 156 -15.31 1.75 -2.44
C MET A 156 -16.84 1.75 -2.57
N GLU A 157 -17.39 0.76 -3.27
CA GLU A 157 -18.79 0.35 -3.09
C GLU A 157 -18.87 -0.81 -2.09
#